data_AF-A0A8C0ZNH0-F1
#
_entry.id   AF-A0A8C0ZNH0-F1
#
_cell.length_a   1.000
_cell.length_b   1.000
_cell.length_c   1.000
_cell.angle_alpha   90.00
_cell.angle_beta   90.00
_cell.angle_gamma   90.00
#
_symmetry.space_group_name_H-M   'P 1'
#
loop_
_entity.id
_entity.type
_entity.pdbx_description
1 polymer ?
#
loop_
_entity_poly.entity_id
_entity_poly.type
_entity_poly.pdbx_seq_one_letter_code
_entity_poly.pdbx_strand_id
1 'polypeptide(L)'
;MYMLNHIIRLQAVVEIITNETAGALNLLANQGTKMLNAIYQNRLALDYLLAPERGVCGKFNLSNCCLQIDDEGKAIEEITEGMTKLAHVPVQTWKSWDGFLP
;
A
#
# COMPACT_ATOMS: atom_id res chain seq x y z
N MET A 1 -28.41 19.02 -17.39
CA MET A 1 -27.15 19.73 -17.08
C MET A 1 -26.67 19.55 -15.62
N TYR A 2 -27.55 19.63 -14.60
CA TYR A 2 -27.18 19.46 -13.17
C TYR A 2 -26.50 18.12 -12.83
N MET A 3 -27.06 17.00 -13.29
CA MET A 3 -26.52 15.65 -13.02
C MET A 3 -25.11 15.44 -13.59
N LEU A 4 -24.80 16.02 -14.76
CA LEU A 4 -23.49 15.89 -15.41
C LEU A 4 -22.38 16.62 -14.64
N ASN A 5 -22.67 17.82 -14.13
CA ASN A 5 -21.73 18.58 -13.29
C ASN A 5 -21.39 17.82 -12.00
N HIS A 6 -22.39 17.19 -11.38
CA HIS A 6 -22.16 16.33 -10.21
C HIS A 6 -21.28 15.12 -10.52
N ILE A 7 -21.50 14.44 -11.64
CA ILE A 7 -20.69 13.28 -12.06
C ILE A 7 -19.23 13.69 -12.29
N ILE A 8 -18.97 14.81 -12.98
CA ILE A 8 -17.60 15.30 -13.24
C ILE A 8 -16.89 15.63 -11.93
N ARG A 9 -17.57 16.29 -10.99
CA ARG A 9 -16.99 16.59 -9.67
C ARG A 9 -16.68 15.33 -8.87
N LEU A 10 -17.58 14.35 -8.88
CA LEU A 10 -17.36 13.07 -8.21
C LEU A 10 -16.15 12.33 -8.80
N GLN A 11 -16.02 12.32 -10.12
CA GLN A 11 -14.89 11.70 -10.80
C GLN A 11 -13.54 12.33 -10.38
N ALA A 12 -13.46 13.67 -10.36
CA ALA A 12 -12.25 14.37 -9.92
C ALA A 12 -11.91 14.08 -8.45
N VAL A 13 -12.93 14.03 -7.57
CA VAL A 13 -12.73 13.69 -6.15
C VAL A 13 -12.22 12.25 -5.98
N VAL A 14 -12.77 11.30 -6.74
CA VAL A 14 -12.34 9.90 -6.69
C VAL A 14 -10.90 9.75 -7.19
N GLU A 15 -10.51 10.46 -8.25
CA GLU A 15 -9.13 10.47 -8.77
C GLU A 15 -8.14 10.97 -7.71
N ILE A 16 -8.44 12.11 -7.08
CA ILE A 16 -7.60 12.70 -6.03
C ILE A 16 -7.45 11.73 -4.85
N ILE A 17 -8.57 11.23 -4.31
CA ILE A 17 -8.55 10.33 -3.15
C ILE A 17 -7.80 9.04 -3.49
N THR A 18 -7.98 8.49 -4.70
CA THR A 18 -7.30 7.25 -5.11
C THR A 18 -5.79 7.46 -5.20
N ASN A 19 -5.33 8.58 -5.77
CA ASN A 19 -3.91 8.90 -5.88
C ASN A 19 -3.26 9.16 -4.51
N GLU A 20 -3.92 9.92 -3.63
CA GLU A 20 -3.45 10.15 -2.26
C GLU A 20 -3.40 8.84 -1.45
N THR A 21 -4.42 7.99 -1.58
CA THR A 21 -4.47 6.69 -0.89
C THR A 21 -3.36 5.77 -1.39
N ALA A 22 -3.12 5.71 -2.71
CA ALA A 22 -2.03 4.94 -3.30
C ALA A 22 -0.66 5.41 -2.76
N GLY A 23 -0.45 6.72 -2.66
CA GLY A 23 0.76 7.29 -2.05
C GLY A 23 0.94 6.90 -0.58
N ALA A 24 -0.12 6.98 0.23
CA ALA A 24 -0.07 6.61 1.64
C ALA A 24 0.23 5.11 1.83
N LEU A 25 -0.38 4.24 1.02
CA LEU A 25 -0.11 2.81 1.05
C LEU A 25 1.35 2.48 0.70
N ASN A 26 1.93 3.16 -0.28
CA ASN A 26 3.35 2.98 -0.62
C ASN A 26 4.29 3.44 0.50
N LEU A 27 3.96 4.51 1.22
CA LEU A 27 4.73 4.93 2.39
C LEU A 27 4.67 3.88 3.50
N LEU A 28 3.48 3.34 3.78
CA LEU A 28 3.29 2.28 4.76
C LEU A 28 4.03 0.99 4.39
N ALA A 29 3.97 0.58 3.12
CA ALA A 29 4.71 -0.58 2.60
C ALA A 29 6.23 -0.42 2.84
N ASN A 30 6.79 0.71 2.41
CA ASN A 30 8.21 1.01 2.58
C ASN A 30 8.63 1.06 4.06
N GLN A 31 7.78 1.62 4.92
CA GLN A 31 8.02 1.63 6.36
C GLN A 31 7.95 0.22 6.97
N GLY A 32 7.00 -0.60 6.51
CA GLY A 32 6.86 -2.01 6.88
C GLY A 32 8.15 -2.80 6.59
N THR A 33 8.64 -2.76 5.35
CA THR A 33 9.90 -3.42 4.96
C THR A 33 11.09 -3.00 5.84
N LYS A 34 11.24 -1.70 6.10
CA LYS A 34 12.32 -1.19 6.98
C LYS A 34 12.18 -1.70 8.41
N MET A 35 10.96 -1.74 8.94
CA MET A 35 10.69 -2.26 10.27
C MET A 35 11.00 -3.75 10.37
N LEU A 36 10.60 -4.55 9.36
CA LEU A 36 10.94 -5.97 9.28
C LEU A 36 12.45 -6.20 9.28
N ASN A 37 13.20 -5.45 8.48
CA ASN A 37 14.66 -5.54 8.45
C ASN A 37 15.30 -5.24 9.81
N ALA A 38 14.82 -4.20 10.50
CA ALA A 38 15.29 -3.87 11.84
C ALA A 38 14.95 -4.97 12.86
N ILE A 39 13.74 -5.55 12.79
CA ILE A 39 13.34 -6.67 13.64
C ILE A 39 14.23 -7.88 13.41
N TYR A 40 14.53 -8.24 12.16
CA TYR A 40 15.42 -9.35 11.83
C TYR A 40 16.84 -9.11 12.35
N GLN A 41 17.39 -7.90 12.16
CA GLN A 41 18.72 -7.55 12.71
C GLN A 41 18.75 -7.63 14.23
N ASN A 42 17.73 -7.10 14.91
CA ASN A 42 17.63 -7.16 16.36
C ASN A 42 17.52 -8.60 16.85
N ARG A 43 16.74 -9.44 16.16
CA ARG A 43 16.62 -10.86 16.49
C ARG A 43 17.97 -11.57 16.39
N LEU A 44 18.72 -11.35 15.31
CA LEU A 44 20.05 -11.95 15.14
C LEU A 44 21.02 -11.51 16.24
N ALA A 45 21.03 -10.21 16.57
CA ALA A 45 21.85 -9.69 17.65
C ALA A 45 21.47 -10.31 19.01
N LEU A 46 20.18 -10.42 19.31
CA LEU A 46 19.69 -11.06 20.53
C LEU A 46 19.99 -12.55 20.57
N ASP A 47 19.82 -13.27 19.46
CA ASP A 47 20.16 -14.70 19.36
C ASP A 47 21.65 -14.94 19.61
N TYR A 48 22.52 -14.05 19.14
CA TYR A 48 23.95 -14.08 19.44
C TYR A 48 24.23 -13.87 20.94
N LEU A 49 23.63 -12.83 21.55
CA LEU A 49 23.80 -12.53 22.97
C LEU A 49 23.25 -13.64 23.87
N LEU A 50 22.19 -14.32 23.44
CA LEU A 50 21.49 -15.38 24.16
C LEU A 50 21.92 -16.79 23.71
N ALA A 51 23.03 -16.93 22.98
CA ALA A 51 23.51 -18.23 22.51
C ALA A 51 23.61 -19.30 23.63
N PRO A 52 24.08 -18.99 24.86
CA PRO A 52 24.10 -19.96 25.96
C PRO A 52 22.70 -20.44 26.39
N GLU A 53 21.68 -19.62 26.15
CA GLU A 53 20.28 -19.86 26.51
C GLU A 53 19.48 -20.43 25.33
N ARG A 54 20.17 -20.90 24.28
CA ARG A 54 19.60 -21.38 23.01
C ARG A 54 18.85 -20.28 22.24
N GLY A 55 19.39 -19.06 22.29
CA GLY A 55 18.84 -17.89 21.61
C GLY A 55 17.54 -17.37 22.24
N VAL A 56 16.89 -16.45 21.53
CA VAL A 56 15.61 -15.85 21.91
C VAL A 56 14.55 -16.93 22.16
N CYS A 57 14.45 -17.93 21.29
CA CYS A 57 13.42 -18.97 21.43
C CYS A 57 13.62 -19.89 22.63
N GLY A 58 14.87 -20.26 22.91
CA GLY A 58 15.19 -21.05 24.11
C GLY A 58 14.92 -20.27 25.38
N LYS A 59 15.36 -19.01 25.43
CA LYS A 59 15.15 -18.12 26.57
C LYS A 59 13.67 -17.89 26.89
N PHE A 60 12.85 -17.68 25.87
CA PHE A 60 11.41 -17.42 26.05
C PHE A 60 10.53 -18.68 26.03
N ASN A 61 11.11 -19.88 25.87
CA ASN A 61 10.38 -21.15 25.76
C ASN A 61 9.25 -21.10 24.70
N LEU A 62 9.55 -20.51 23.55
CA LEU A 62 8.60 -20.37 22.44
C LEU A 62 8.54 -21.66 21.63
N SER A 63 7.33 -22.20 21.42
CA SER A 63 7.13 -23.37 20.55
C SER A 63 7.14 -23.01 19.06
N ASN A 64 6.80 -21.78 18.71
CA ASN A 64 6.76 -21.24 17.35
C ASN A 64 7.96 -20.34 17.06
N CYS A 65 9.15 -20.93 17.05
CA CYS A 65 10.39 -20.23 16.72
C CYS A 65 10.53 -20.00 15.20
N CYS A 66 11.33 -18.99 14.81
CA CYS A 66 11.69 -18.70 13.42
C CYS A 66 10.49 -18.33 12.53
N LEU A 67 9.57 -17.53 13.06
CA LEU A 67 8.50 -16.94 12.25
C LEU A 67 9.12 -16.04 11.18
N GLN A 68 8.99 -16.46 9.92
CA GLN A 68 9.25 -15.62 8.78
C GLN A 68 8.04 -14.68 8.66
N ILE A 69 8.31 -13.39 8.79
CA ILE A 69 7.32 -12.37 8.46
C ILE A 69 7.51 -12.05 6.99
N ASP A 70 6.46 -12.30 6.21
CA ASP A 70 6.45 -12.03 4.78
C ASP A 70 6.46 -10.52 4.53
N ASP A 71 7.29 -10.09 3.58
CA ASP A 71 7.35 -8.70 3.15
C ASP A 71 6.39 -8.49 1.99
N GLU A 72 5.18 -8.00 2.32
CA GLU A 72 4.13 -7.71 1.35
C GLU A 72 4.32 -6.36 0.63
N GLY A 73 5.44 -5.66 0.88
CA GLY A 73 5.66 -4.33 0.33
C GLY A 73 5.55 -4.27 -1.19
N LYS A 74 6.04 -5.30 -1.89
CA LYS A 74 5.95 -5.41 -3.35
C LYS A 74 4.51 -5.63 -3.84
N ALA A 75 3.73 -6.46 -3.14
CA ALA A 75 2.33 -6.68 -3.49
C ALA A 75 1.52 -5.39 -3.34
N ILE A 76 1.79 -4.60 -2.29
CA ILE A 76 1.19 -3.28 -2.09
C ILE A 76 1.59 -2.31 -3.21
N GLU A 77 2.87 -2.30 -3.60
CA GLU A 77 3.36 -1.47 -4.71
C GLU A 77 2.60 -1.80 -6.02
N GLU A 78 2.45 -3.07 -6.37
CA GLU A 78 1.71 -3.51 -7.56
C GLU A 78 0.23 -3.09 -7.51
N ILE A 79 -0.42 -3.20 -6.35
CA ILE A 79 -1.82 -2.76 -6.15
C ILE A 79 -1.94 -1.24 -6.33
N THR A 80 -1.07 -0.45 -5.70
CA THR A 80 -1.11 1.01 -5.76
C THR A 80 -0.80 1.55 -7.16
N GLU A 81 0.08 0.85 -7.91
CA GLU A 81 0.32 1.15 -9.32
C GLU A 81 -0.96 0.93 -10.14
N GLY A 82 -1.68 -0.16 -9.88
CA GLY A 82 -2.99 -0.44 -10.47
C GLY A 82 -4.04 0.63 -10.14
N MET A 83 -4.12 1.05 -8.86
CA MET A 83 -5.02 2.13 -8.42
C MET A 83 -4.74 3.43 -9.17
N THR A 84 -3.47 3.81 -9.29
CA THR A 84 -3.05 5.06 -9.96
C THR A 84 -3.36 5.01 -11.46
N LYS A 85 -3.11 3.86 -12.12
CA LYS A 85 -3.44 3.65 -13.54
C LYS A 85 -4.93 3.76 -13.81
N LEU A 86 -5.78 3.23 -12.93
CA LEU A 86 -7.24 3.29 -13.06
C LEU A 86 -7.79 4.68 -12.76
N ALA A 87 -7.23 5.37 -11.77
CA ALA A 87 -7.65 6.70 -11.36
C ALA A 87 -7.31 7.77 -12.41
N HIS A 88 -6.23 7.57 -13.18
CA HIS A 88 -5.82 8.52 -14.20
C HIS A 88 -6.84 8.55 -15.35
N VAL A 89 -7.75 9.53 -15.29
CA VAL A 89 -8.68 9.78 -16.39
C VAL A 89 -8.23 11.04 -17.13
N PRO A 90 -7.88 10.97 -18.43
CA PRO A 90 -7.56 12.17 -19.19
C PRO A 90 -8.75 13.13 -19.16
N VAL A 91 -8.47 14.44 -19.12
CA VAL A 91 -9.47 15.51 -19.14
C VAL A 91 -10.53 15.18 -20.19
N GLN A 92 -11.73 14.84 -19.72
CA GLN A 92 -12.84 14.47 -20.58
C GLN A 92 -13.31 15.73 -21.29
N THR A 93 -12.91 15.90 -22.55
CA THR A 93 -13.42 16.95 -23.42
C THR A 93 -14.78 16.50 -23.97
N TRP A 94 -15.84 16.73 -23.19
CA TRP A 94 -17.20 16.50 -23.67
C TRP A 94 -17.50 17.53 -24.76
N LYS A 95 -17.46 17.11 -26.03
CA LYS A 95 -18.07 17.90 -27.10
C LYS A 95 -19.56 18.00 -26.79
N SER A 96 -20.08 19.23 -26.71
CA SER A 96 -21.51 19.50 -26.54
C SER A 96 -22.31 18.61 -27.48
N TRP A 97 -23.26 17.85 -26.95
CA TRP A 97 -24.21 17.07 -27.73
C TRP A 97 -25.23 18.01 -28.37
N ASP A 98 -24.83 18.75 -29.40
CA ASP A 98 -25.70 19.65 -30.17
C ASP A 98 -26.37 18.93 -31.36
N GLY A 99 -26.49 17.59 -31.31
CA GLY A 99 -26.72 16.76 -32.49
C GLY A 99 -27.91 15.80 -32.44
N PHE A 100 -28.88 15.98 -31.53
CA PHE A 100 -30.11 15.18 -31.56
C PHE A 100 -31.32 15.99 -31.08
N LEU A 101 -31.82 16.85 -31.98
CA LEU A 101 -33.23 17.24 -32.01
C LEU A 101 -33.70 16.99 -33.45
N PRO A 102 -34.71 16.12 -33.70
CA PRO A 102 -35.47 16.20 -34.94
C PRO A 102 -36.28 17.51 -35.02
#